data_AF-A0A7S2AKP8-F1
#
_entry.id   AF-A0A7S2AKP8-F1
#
_cell.length_a   1.000
_cell.length_b   1.000
_cell.length_c   1.000
_cell.angle_alpha   90.00
_cell.angle_beta   90.00
_cell.angle_gamma   90.00
#
_symmetry.space_group_name_H-M   'P 1'
#
loop_
_entity.id
_entity.type
_entity.pdbx_description
1 polymer ?
#
loop_
_entity_poly.entity_id
_entity_poly.type
_entity_poly.pdbx_seq_one_letter_code
_entity_poly.pdbx_strand_id
1 'polypeptide(L)'
;DRIIKNLEKNGINQIYVIGGDGTHRGAYKLSQECVARGLNISVVGIPKTIDNDIALIDISFGFHSAVNAAQDALMAAETEARGNLPNGIGVVKLMGRSSGFIAAYATLAKGDVDLCLIPEVPVQLEGAQGCLTHLEKVMQKKKYALVVVAEGAGEELLGESTVVDAGGNKQLPKIGEFMVSTIKDHFAAKGTEVTIKYIDPSYMVRSVPATGFDSYYCALISQGAVHGAMAGFTGFSVGLVNNHTVMLPIPELVKYSPRPMNPTGRTWERVKSITRQKDPAR
;
A
#
# COMPACT_ATOMS: atom_id res chain seq x y z
N ASP A 1 -5.86 -23.76 -20.97
CA ASP A 1 -6.66 -24.97 -21.22
C ASP A 1 -7.74 -25.29 -20.19
N ARG A 2 -7.41 -25.72 -18.96
CA ARG A 2 -8.44 -26.16 -17.99
C ARG A 2 -9.53 -25.11 -17.72
N ILE A 3 -9.12 -23.84 -17.60
CA ILE A 3 -10.05 -22.71 -17.41
C ILE A 3 -11.01 -22.60 -18.60
N ILE A 4 -10.49 -22.56 -19.83
CA ILE A 4 -11.26 -22.43 -21.07
C ILE A 4 -12.27 -23.57 -21.22
N LYS A 5 -11.84 -24.82 -21.02
CA LYS A 5 -12.73 -26.00 -21.07
C LYS A 5 -13.92 -25.86 -20.12
N ASN A 6 -13.70 -25.32 -18.91
CA ASN A 6 -14.78 -25.07 -17.96
C ASN A 6 -15.70 -23.93 -18.40
N LEU A 7 -15.16 -22.86 -19.01
CA LEU A 7 -15.99 -21.77 -19.52
C LEU A 7 -16.91 -22.26 -20.64
N GLU A 8 -16.39 -23.01 -21.60
CA GLU A 8 -17.16 -23.60 -22.70
C GLU A 8 -18.22 -24.59 -22.18
N LYS A 9 -17.82 -25.51 -21.29
CA LYS A 9 -18.73 -26.52 -20.72
C LYS A 9 -19.94 -25.89 -20.02
N ASN A 10 -19.75 -24.74 -19.38
CA ASN A 10 -20.80 -24.04 -18.64
C ASN A 10 -21.50 -22.94 -19.47
N GLY A 11 -21.16 -22.76 -20.75
CA GLY A 11 -21.74 -21.72 -21.59
C GLY A 11 -21.46 -20.30 -21.08
N ILE A 12 -20.30 -20.06 -20.46
CA ILE A 12 -19.95 -18.75 -19.89
C ILE A 12 -19.42 -17.84 -20.99
N ASN A 13 -20.14 -16.74 -21.26
CA ASN A 13 -19.74 -15.74 -22.26
C ASN A 13 -18.98 -14.53 -21.68
N GLN A 14 -18.91 -14.40 -20.35
CA GLN A 14 -18.25 -13.29 -19.69
C GLN A 14 -17.58 -13.76 -18.41
N ILE A 15 -16.32 -13.38 -18.21
CA ILE A 15 -15.58 -13.64 -16.97
C ILE A 15 -14.97 -12.34 -16.46
N TYR A 16 -15.23 -12.06 -15.19
CA TYR A 16 -14.73 -10.90 -14.47
C TYR A 16 -13.65 -11.36 -13.49
N VAL A 17 -12.42 -10.90 -13.70
CA VAL A 17 -11.24 -11.35 -12.99
C VAL A 17 -10.77 -10.25 -12.03
N ILE A 18 -11.06 -10.42 -10.74
CA ILE A 18 -10.72 -9.46 -9.69
C ILE A 18 -9.36 -9.85 -9.08
N GLY A 19 -8.37 -8.97 -9.15
CA GLY A 19 -7.05 -9.26 -8.59
C GLY A 19 -5.99 -8.21 -8.88
N GLY A 20 -4.78 -8.44 -8.38
CA GLY A 20 -3.63 -7.55 -8.62
C GLY A 20 -2.96 -7.83 -9.97
N ASP A 21 -1.72 -7.38 -10.12
CA ASP A 21 -0.97 -7.44 -11.38
C ASP A 21 -0.79 -8.85 -11.94
N GLY A 22 -0.45 -9.81 -11.08
CA GLY A 22 -0.31 -11.21 -11.49
C GLY A 22 -1.61 -11.78 -12.04
N THR A 23 -2.73 -11.44 -11.40
CA THR A 23 -4.08 -11.83 -11.85
C THR A 23 -4.43 -11.14 -13.17
N HIS A 24 -4.10 -9.87 -13.35
CA HIS A 24 -4.31 -9.13 -14.59
C HIS A 24 -3.50 -9.70 -15.76
N ARG A 25 -2.23 -10.08 -15.52
CA ARG A 25 -1.41 -10.81 -16.49
C ARG A 25 -2.07 -12.13 -16.91
N GLY A 26 -2.63 -12.86 -15.95
CA GLY A 26 -3.40 -14.07 -16.21
C GLY A 26 -4.67 -13.81 -17.02
N ALA A 27 -5.44 -12.77 -16.67
CA ALA A 27 -6.64 -12.37 -17.39
C ALA A 27 -6.34 -11.99 -18.85
N TYR A 28 -5.26 -11.24 -19.09
CA TYR A 28 -4.87 -10.88 -20.45
C TYR A 28 -4.47 -12.09 -21.29
N LYS A 29 -3.70 -13.02 -20.72
CA LYS A 29 -3.38 -14.30 -21.38
C LYS A 29 -4.64 -15.10 -21.71
N LEU A 30 -5.59 -15.18 -20.77
CA LEU A 30 -6.88 -15.85 -21.00
C LEU A 30 -7.66 -15.18 -22.14
N SER A 31 -7.70 -13.85 -22.18
CA SER A 31 -8.34 -13.10 -23.27
C SER A 31 -7.72 -13.41 -24.62
N GLN A 32 -6.39 -13.45 -24.71
CA GLN A 32 -5.70 -13.78 -25.97
C GLN A 32 -6.03 -15.20 -26.44
N GLU A 33 -6.06 -16.16 -25.52
CA GLU A 33 -6.43 -17.55 -25.84
C GLU A 33 -7.88 -17.67 -26.30
N CYS A 34 -8.82 -16.93 -25.70
CA CYS A 34 -10.21 -16.90 -26.14
C CYS A 34 -10.31 -16.36 -27.58
N VAL A 35 -9.60 -15.27 -27.88
CA VAL A 35 -9.56 -14.68 -29.24
C VAL A 35 -8.92 -15.64 -30.24
N ALA A 36 -7.78 -16.25 -29.90
CA ALA A 36 -7.07 -17.19 -30.77
C ALA A 36 -7.91 -18.43 -31.14
N ARG A 37 -8.81 -18.85 -30.24
CA ARG A 37 -9.74 -19.98 -30.44
C ARG A 37 -11.08 -19.58 -31.04
N GLY A 38 -11.31 -18.29 -31.32
CA GLY A 38 -12.59 -17.79 -31.84
C GLY A 38 -13.75 -17.96 -30.86
N LEU A 39 -13.48 -17.94 -29.56
CA LEU A 39 -14.50 -18.10 -28.53
C LEU A 39 -15.20 -16.76 -28.25
N ASN A 40 -16.53 -16.80 -28.19
CA ASN A 40 -17.38 -15.66 -27.81
C ASN A 40 -17.41 -15.48 -26.29
N ILE A 41 -16.24 -15.20 -25.71
CA ILE A 41 -16.03 -15.01 -24.27
C ILE A 41 -15.28 -13.70 -24.04
N SER A 42 -15.92 -12.76 -23.34
CA SER A 42 -15.29 -11.53 -22.87
C SER A 42 -14.57 -11.76 -21.54
N VAL A 43 -13.32 -11.33 -21.45
CA VAL A 43 -12.49 -11.38 -20.24
C VAL A 43 -12.22 -9.96 -19.77
N VAL A 44 -12.70 -9.62 -18.58
CA VAL A 44 -12.56 -8.29 -17.99
C VAL A 44 -11.73 -8.36 -16.71
N GLY A 45 -10.72 -7.49 -16.59
CA GLY A 45 -9.97 -7.32 -15.34
C GLY A 45 -10.60 -6.28 -14.43
N ILE A 46 -10.67 -6.53 -13.13
CA ILE A 46 -11.07 -5.55 -12.12
C ILE A 46 -9.89 -5.37 -11.15
N PRO A 47 -9.23 -4.21 -11.15
CA PRO A 47 -7.89 -4.09 -10.60
C PRO A 47 -7.95 -3.90 -9.08
N LYS A 48 -7.47 -4.92 -8.35
CA LYS A 48 -7.54 -5.02 -6.90
C LYS A 48 -6.17 -4.85 -6.26
N THR A 49 -5.90 -3.67 -5.75
CA THR A 49 -4.81 -3.37 -4.80
C THR A 49 -5.34 -2.40 -3.75
N ILE A 50 -4.94 -2.55 -2.50
CA ILE A 50 -5.20 -1.50 -1.51
C ILE A 50 -4.06 -0.48 -1.48
N ASP A 51 -2.90 -0.79 -2.05
CA ASP A 51 -1.70 0.07 -2.00
C ASP A 51 -1.79 1.28 -2.95
N ASN A 52 -2.86 1.37 -3.76
CA ASN A 52 -3.08 2.42 -4.77
C ASN A 52 -1.93 2.63 -5.77
N ASP A 53 -1.32 1.51 -6.14
CA ASP A 53 -0.16 1.40 -7.03
C ASP A 53 -0.50 0.90 -8.43
N ILE A 54 -1.77 0.82 -8.80
CA ILE A 54 -2.13 0.56 -10.21
C ILE A 54 -1.82 1.82 -11.03
N ALA A 55 -1.06 1.64 -12.10
CA ALA A 55 -0.73 2.72 -13.01
C ALA A 55 -1.94 3.22 -13.79
N LEU A 56 -1.82 4.42 -14.36
CA LEU A 56 -2.83 5.09 -15.19
C LEU A 56 -4.14 5.48 -14.49
N ILE A 57 -4.55 4.79 -13.41
CA ILE A 57 -5.75 5.13 -12.64
C ILE A 57 -5.44 6.07 -11.48
N ASP A 58 -6.41 6.88 -11.11
CA ASP A 58 -6.31 7.84 -10.02
C ASP A 58 -6.28 7.12 -8.67
N ILE A 59 -7.19 6.16 -8.50
CA ILE A 59 -7.45 5.47 -7.24
C ILE A 59 -7.88 4.02 -7.43
N SER A 60 -7.38 3.11 -6.60
CA SER A 60 -7.84 1.73 -6.50
C SER A 60 -8.91 1.55 -5.42
N PHE A 61 -9.85 0.62 -5.64
CA PHE A 61 -10.91 0.40 -4.65
C PHE A 61 -10.34 -0.24 -3.38
N GLY A 62 -10.87 0.19 -2.23
CA GLY A 62 -10.42 -0.23 -0.91
C GLY A 62 -9.27 0.62 -0.35
N PHE A 63 -8.67 1.52 -1.14
CA PHE A 63 -7.62 2.41 -0.65
C PHE A 63 -8.11 3.34 0.46
N HIS A 64 -9.27 3.98 0.30
CA HIS A 64 -9.80 4.87 1.34
C HIS A 64 -10.16 4.13 2.63
N SER A 65 -10.74 2.94 2.49
CA SER A 65 -11.06 2.08 3.64
C SER A 65 -9.80 1.63 4.37
N ALA A 66 -8.75 1.29 3.62
CA ALA A 66 -7.44 0.95 4.19
C ALA A 66 -6.81 2.15 4.91
N VAL A 67 -6.87 3.36 4.34
CA VAL A 67 -6.38 4.59 4.98
C VAL A 67 -7.13 4.89 6.27
N ASN A 68 -8.46 4.76 6.29
CA ASN A 68 -9.27 4.96 7.50
C ASN A 68 -8.89 3.95 8.61
N ALA A 69 -8.82 2.67 8.28
CA ALA A 69 -8.43 1.65 9.25
C ALA A 69 -6.98 1.82 9.75
N ALA A 70 -6.07 2.25 8.86
CA ALA A 70 -4.71 2.59 9.24
C ALA A 70 -4.70 3.78 10.22
N GLN A 71 -5.49 4.82 9.96
CA GLN A 71 -5.64 5.98 10.84
C GLN A 71 -6.12 5.57 12.23
N ASP A 72 -7.09 4.66 12.34
CA ASP A 72 -7.56 4.13 13.63
C ASP A 72 -6.44 3.45 14.41
N ALA A 73 -5.61 2.65 13.73
CA ALA A 73 -4.43 2.03 14.34
C ALA A 73 -3.39 3.07 14.80
N LEU A 74 -3.20 4.15 14.04
CA LEU A 74 -2.35 5.27 14.45
C LEU A 74 -2.88 5.98 15.69
N MET A 75 -4.21 6.16 15.83
CA MET A 75 -4.82 6.75 17.03
C MET A 75 -4.63 5.86 18.26
N ALA A 76 -4.77 4.54 18.10
CA ALA A 76 -4.51 3.59 19.19
C ALA A 76 -3.04 3.63 19.63
N ALA A 77 -2.11 3.61 18.67
CA ALA A 77 -0.67 3.70 18.95
C ALA A 77 -0.28 5.00 19.65
N GLU A 78 -0.87 6.13 19.24
CA GLU A 78 -0.62 7.41 19.90
C GLU A 78 -1.13 7.42 21.34
N THR A 79 -2.34 6.88 21.58
CA THR A 79 -2.91 6.78 22.93
C THR A 79 -1.99 5.98 23.84
N GLU A 80 -1.48 4.85 23.35
CA GLU A 80 -0.50 4.03 24.06
C GLU A 80 0.84 4.77 24.27
N ALA A 81 1.34 5.49 23.27
CA ALA A 81 2.58 6.25 23.39
C ALA A 81 2.47 7.39 24.43
N ARG A 82 1.29 8.04 24.51
CA ARG A 82 1.02 9.09 25.51
C ARG A 82 0.81 8.52 26.92
N GLY A 83 0.18 7.35 27.03
CA GLY A 83 -0.16 6.72 28.31
C GLY A 83 1.02 6.02 29.00
N ASN A 84 1.94 5.43 28.23
CA ASN A 84 3.10 4.73 28.77
C ASN A 84 4.28 5.71 28.99
N LEU A 85 4.42 6.20 30.23
CA LEU A 85 5.52 7.07 30.64
C LEU A 85 6.58 6.31 31.47
N PRO A 86 7.88 6.67 31.36
CA PRO A 86 8.43 7.77 30.56
C PRO A 86 8.72 7.40 29.08
N ASN A 87 8.68 8.43 28.22
CA ASN A 87 9.13 8.40 26.81
C ASN A 87 8.51 7.27 25.95
N GLY A 88 7.19 7.31 25.78
CA GLY A 88 6.46 6.30 25.00
C GLY A 88 6.61 6.47 23.49
N ILE A 89 6.84 5.37 22.77
CA ILE A 89 6.96 5.36 21.31
C ILE A 89 5.98 4.34 20.73
N GLY A 90 5.03 4.81 19.91
CA GLY A 90 4.15 3.95 19.13
C GLY A 90 4.77 3.69 17.77
N VAL A 91 5.06 2.44 17.43
CA VAL A 91 5.55 2.03 16.10
C VAL A 91 4.42 1.27 15.41
N VAL A 92 3.98 1.76 14.26
CA VAL A 92 2.89 1.14 13.48
C VAL A 92 3.42 0.73 12.12
N LYS A 93 3.38 -0.58 11.84
CA LYS A 93 3.66 -1.09 10.49
C LYS A 93 2.41 -0.99 9.63
N LEU A 94 2.47 -0.32 8.50
CA LEU A 94 1.36 -0.24 7.54
C LEU A 94 1.67 -1.03 6.27
N MET A 95 0.60 -1.32 5.52
CA MET A 95 0.69 -1.88 4.17
C MET A 95 1.46 -0.93 3.24
N GLY A 96 2.12 -1.50 2.23
CA GLY A 96 2.93 -0.75 1.28
C GLY A 96 4.19 -1.50 0.90
N ARG A 97 4.02 -2.60 0.15
CA ARG A 97 5.12 -3.45 -0.31
C ARG A 97 6.04 -2.73 -1.29
N SER A 98 5.47 -2.12 -2.31
CA SER A 98 6.22 -1.44 -3.39
C SER A 98 5.95 0.06 -3.44
N SER A 99 4.95 0.54 -2.71
CA SER A 99 4.63 1.96 -2.65
C SER A 99 4.14 2.38 -1.26
N GLY A 100 4.42 3.63 -0.91
CA GLY A 100 4.13 4.22 0.40
C GLY A 100 2.79 4.93 0.52
N PHE A 101 1.84 4.74 -0.40
CA PHE A 101 0.61 5.56 -0.43
C PHE A 101 -0.23 5.43 0.84
N ILE A 102 -0.47 4.22 1.36
CA ILE A 102 -1.24 4.04 2.60
C ILE A 102 -0.52 4.73 3.76
N ALA A 103 0.78 4.49 3.93
CA ALA A 103 1.58 5.10 5.00
C ALA A 103 1.56 6.63 4.94
N ALA A 104 1.72 7.20 3.75
CA ALA A 104 1.69 8.64 3.54
C ALA A 104 0.30 9.23 3.79
N TYR A 105 -0.76 8.65 3.23
CA TYR A 105 -2.12 9.17 3.40
C TYR A 105 -2.65 9.00 4.82
N ALA A 106 -2.36 7.87 5.49
CA ALA A 106 -2.69 7.67 6.90
C ALA A 106 -1.96 8.69 7.78
N THR A 107 -0.68 8.96 7.49
CA THR A 107 0.10 10.00 8.17
C THR A 107 -0.53 11.39 8.01
N LEU A 108 -0.88 11.77 6.77
CA LEU A 108 -1.52 13.06 6.49
C LEU A 108 -2.91 13.18 7.15
N ALA A 109 -3.70 12.10 7.12
CA ALA A 109 -5.03 12.06 7.74
C ALA A 109 -4.95 12.14 9.27
N LYS A 110 -3.94 11.50 9.89
CA LYS A 110 -3.73 11.55 11.33
C LYS A 110 -3.22 12.91 11.82
N GLY A 111 -2.36 13.56 11.05
CA GLY A 111 -1.91 14.94 11.27
C GLY A 111 -0.85 15.16 12.36
N ASP A 112 -0.56 14.19 13.23
CA ASP A 112 0.45 14.29 14.30
C ASP A 112 1.31 13.01 14.39
N VAL A 113 1.84 12.58 13.25
CA VAL A 113 2.86 11.53 13.15
C VAL A 113 4.24 12.20 13.19
N ASP A 114 5.18 11.61 13.92
CA ASP A 114 6.51 12.21 14.13
C ASP A 114 7.57 11.68 13.15
N LEU A 115 7.39 10.45 12.63
CA LEU A 115 8.27 9.86 11.63
C LEU A 115 7.46 8.92 10.72
N CYS A 116 7.61 9.06 9.40
CA CYS A 116 6.99 8.19 8.40
C CYS A 116 8.06 7.65 7.46
N LEU A 117 8.14 6.32 7.32
CA LEU A 117 9.07 5.62 6.43
C LEU A 117 8.28 4.91 5.32
N ILE A 118 8.74 5.07 4.07
CA ILE A 118 8.10 4.53 2.87
C ILE A 118 9.14 3.83 1.99
N PRO A 119 8.76 2.89 1.10
CA PRO A 119 9.70 2.18 0.23
C PRO A 119 10.46 3.10 -0.74
N GLU A 120 9.87 4.23 -1.13
CA GLU A 120 10.45 5.13 -2.13
C GLU A 120 11.55 6.04 -1.58
N VAL A 121 11.76 6.08 -0.25
CA VAL A 121 12.75 6.95 0.40
C VAL A 121 13.68 6.09 1.26
N PRO A 122 15.00 6.11 0.99
CA PRO A 122 15.96 5.35 1.78
C PRO A 122 15.91 5.71 3.28
N VAL A 123 15.91 4.68 4.12
CA VAL A 123 15.92 4.76 5.57
C VAL A 123 17.35 4.95 6.05
N GLN A 124 17.69 6.20 6.37
CA GLN A 124 18.94 6.51 7.06
C GLN A 124 18.73 6.50 8.57
N LEU A 125 19.35 5.56 9.29
CA LEU A 125 19.20 5.44 10.76
C LEU A 125 19.99 6.52 11.51
N GLU A 126 21.29 6.63 11.22
CA GLU A 126 22.24 7.49 11.93
C GLU A 126 22.61 8.77 11.15
N GLY A 127 23.28 9.70 11.84
CA GLY A 127 23.75 10.97 11.26
C GLY A 127 22.79 12.15 11.48
N ALA A 128 23.19 13.34 11.04
CA ALA A 128 22.48 14.59 11.34
C ALA A 128 21.05 14.67 10.74
N GLN A 129 20.79 13.89 9.69
CA GLN A 129 19.49 13.71 9.04
C GLN A 129 18.85 12.34 9.35
N GLY A 130 19.51 11.52 10.17
CA GLY A 130 19.06 10.17 10.48
C GLY A 130 17.77 10.14 11.31
N CYS A 131 17.00 9.07 11.11
CA CYS A 131 15.72 8.81 11.78
C CYS A 131 15.88 8.81 13.31
N LEU A 132 16.96 8.21 13.83
CA LEU A 132 17.20 8.11 15.27
C LEU A 132 17.50 9.48 15.89
N THR A 133 18.32 10.29 15.22
CA THR A 133 18.62 11.67 15.67
C THR A 133 17.37 12.56 15.60
N HIS A 134 16.47 12.34 14.65
CA HIS A 134 15.18 13.01 14.61
C HIS A 134 14.30 12.62 15.81
N LEU A 135 14.17 11.32 16.09
CA LEU A 135 13.37 10.83 17.23
C LEU A 135 13.88 11.33 18.57
N GLU A 136 15.19 11.49 18.76
CA GLU A 136 15.74 12.13 19.96
C GLU A 136 15.20 13.55 20.18
N LYS A 137 15.17 14.37 19.12
CA LYS A 137 14.67 15.74 19.18
C LYS A 137 13.18 15.76 19.48
N VAL A 138 12.43 14.81 18.94
CA VAL A 138 11.01 14.63 19.26
C VAL A 138 10.84 14.25 20.73
N MET A 139 11.61 13.27 21.25
CA MET A 139 11.56 12.88 22.67
C MET A 139 11.85 14.03 23.62
N GLN A 140 12.87 14.84 23.32
CA GLN A 140 13.21 16.00 24.15
C GLN A 140 12.07 17.02 24.24
N LYS A 141 11.27 17.17 23.18
CA LYS A 141 10.19 18.16 23.09
C LYS A 141 8.83 17.63 23.57
N LYS A 142 8.46 16.42 23.15
CA LYS A 142 7.10 15.88 23.22
C LYS A 142 6.95 14.77 24.27
N LYS A 143 8.05 14.12 24.67
CA LYS A 143 8.07 12.95 25.58
C LYS A 143 7.30 11.72 25.09
N TYR A 144 6.80 11.75 23.86
CA TYR A 144 6.29 10.58 23.14
C TYR A 144 6.44 10.79 21.64
N ALA A 145 6.40 9.71 20.86
CA ALA A 145 6.47 9.76 19.40
C ALA A 145 5.58 8.71 18.76
N LEU A 146 5.06 9.04 17.59
CA LEU A 146 4.37 8.11 16.70
C LEU A 146 5.20 7.90 15.43
N VAL A 147 5.56 6.65 15.18
CA VAL A 147 6.38 6.20 14.04
C VAL A 147 5.55 5.32 13.14
N VAL A 148 5.49 5.66 11.86
CA VAL A 148 4.83 4.91 10.81
C VAL A 148 5.87 4.30 9.88
N VAL A 149 5.73 3.01 9.60
CA VAL A 149 6.67 2.27 8.75
C VAL A 149 5.89 1.46 7.74
N ALA A 150 6.03 1.74 6.46
CA ALA A 150 5.52 0.86 5.41
C ALA A 150 6.29 -0.47 5.41
N GLU A 151 5.62 -1.59 5.17
CA GLU A 151 6.24 -2.92 5.21
C GLU A 151 7.41 -3.11 4.21
N GLY A 152 7.42 -2.37 3.10
CA GLY A 152 8.49 -2.39 2.11
C GLY A 152 9.61 -1.37 2.35
N ALA A 153 9.58 -0.60 3.45
CA ALA A 153 10.66 0.33 3.76
C ALA A 153 11.91 -0.40 4.29
N GLY A 154 13.10 0.14 4.03
CA GLY A 154 14.35 -0.34 4.64
C GLY A 154 14.93 -1.62 4.03
N GLU A 155 14.59 -1.96 2.78
CA GLU A 155 15.21 -3.08 2.06
C GLU A 155 16.75 -2.92 1.98
N GLU A 156 17.24 -1.68 1.88
CA GLU A 156 18.66 -1.33 1.88
C GLU A 156 19.38 -1.62 3.21
N LEU A 157 18.64 -1.71 4.32
CA LEU A 157 19.19 -2.00 5.65
C LEU A 157 19.16 -3.49 5.97
N LEU A 158 18.08 -4.17 5.58
CA LEU A 158 17.80 -5.55 5.96
C LEU A 158 18.22 -6.57 4.88
N GLY A 159 18.53 -6.09 3.68
CA GLY A 159 18.80 -6.91 2.51
C GLY A 159 17.54 -7.50 1.89
N GLU A 160 17.65 -7.91 0.63
CA GLU A 160 16.56 -8.60 -0.06
C GLU A 160 16.46 -10.06 0.41
N SER A 161 15.25 -10.51 0.73
CA SER A 161 15.01 -11.94 0.99
C SER A 161 15.14 -12.75 -0.29
N THR A 162 15.79 -13.91 -0.18
CA THR A 162 15.84 -14.93 -1.24
C THR A 162 14.62 -15.84 -1.25
N VAL A 163 13.76 -15.75 -0.23
CA VAL A 163 12.55 -16.57 -0.10
C VAL A 163 11.40 -15.93 -0.88
N VAL A 164 10.82 -16.71 -1.78
CA VAL A 164 9.65 -16.32 -2.58
C VAL A 164 8.40 -17.08 -2.15
N ASP A 165 7.26 -16.40 -2.15
CA ASP A 165 5.95 -17.00 -1.90
C ASP A 165 5.45 -17.82 -3.10
N ALA A 166 4.33 -18.54 -2.94
CA ALA A 166 3.72 -19.33 -4.00
C ALA A 166 3.26 -18.49 -5.22
N GLY A 167 3.15 -17.17 -5.05
CA GLY A 167 2.85 -16.20 -6.12
C GLY A 167 4.11 -15.63 -6.78
N GLY A 168 5.30 -16.05 -6.38
CA GLY A 168 6.59 -15.59 -6.89
C GLY A 168 7.07 -14.26 -6.31
N ASN A 169 6.43 -13.74 -5.25
CA ASN A 169 6.86 -12.48 -4.64
C ASN A 169 7.85 -12.74 -3.51
N LYS A 170 8.88 -11.89 -3.40
CA LYS A 170 9.86 -11.94 -2.30
C LYS A 170 9.18 -11.66 -0.96
N GLN A 171 9.58 -12.40 0.07
CA GLN A 171 9.15 -12.12 1.44
C GLN A 171 9.84 -10.84 1.93
N LEU A 172 9.08 -9.86 2.41
CA LEU A 172 9.66 -8.62 2.92
C LEU A 172 10.35 -8.86 4.27
N PRO A 173 11.45 -8.16 4.54
CA PRO A 173 12.07 -8.20 5.85
C PRO A 173 11.14 -7.56 6.89
N LYS A 174 11.31 -7.94 8.15
CA LYS A 174 10.46 -7.49 9.25
C LYS A 174 10.87 -6.10 9.76
N ILE A 175 10.72 -5.08 8.91
CA ILE A 175 11.14 -3.70 9.22
C ILE A 175 10.53 -3.16 10.51
N GLY A 176 9.28 -3.51 10.82
CA GLY A 176 8.62 -3.10 12.07
C GLY A 176 9.35 -3.59 13.33
N GLU A 177 9.67 -4.90 13.40
CA GLU A 177 10.43 -5.49 14.51
C GLU A 177 11.85 -4.93 14.57
N PHE A 178 12.50 -4.76 13.41
CA PHE A 178 13.82 -4.16 13.31
C PHE A 178 13.85 -2.73 13.88
N MET A 179 12.91 -1.87 13.47
CA MET A 179 12.83 -0.50 13.98
C MET A 179 12.61 -0.46 15.49
N VAL A 180 11.80 -1.38 16.05
CA VAL A 180 11.62 -1.49 17.50
C VAL A 180 12.94 -1.82 18.21
N SER A 181 13.69 -2.81 17.74
CA SER A 181 15.01 -3.14 18.31
C SER A 181 15.99 -1.98 18.19
N THR A 182 16.13 -1.39 17.00
CA THR A 182 17.10 -0.33 16.73
C THR A 182 16.81 0.93 17.56
N ILE A 183 15.54 1.34 17.67
CA ILE A 183 15.16 2.49 18.50
C ILE A 183 15.47 2.19 19.96
N LYS A 184 15.13 1.00 20.46
CA LYS A 184 15.38 0.61 21.85
C LYS A 184 16.87 0.65 22.19
N ASP A 185 17.70 0.04 21.35
CA ASP A 185 19.14 -0.05 21.56
C ASP A 185 19.79 1.35 21.53
N HIS A 186 19.33 2.21 20.61
CA HIS A 186 19.81 3.58 20.48
C HIS A 186 19.55 4.43 21.73
N PHE A 187 18.33 4.39 22.27
CA PHE A 187 17.99 5.13 23.50
C PHE A 187 18.65 4.53 24.74
N ALA A 188 18.80 3.20 24.81
CA ALA A 188 19.52 2.52 25.89
C ALA A 188 21.00 2.92 25.91
N ALA A 189 21.67 3.01 24.77
CA ALA A 189 23.05 3.46 24.66
C ALA A 189 23.25 4.90 25.17
N LYS A 190 22.21 5.72 25.17
CA LYS A 190 22.20 7.09 25.70
C LYS A 190 21.67 7.19 27.14
N GLY A 191 21.40 6.07 27.80
CA GLY A 191 20.86 6.04 29.16
C GLY A 191 19.45 6.62 29.30
N THR A 192 18.67 6.63 28.21
CA THR A 192 17.28 7.10 28.22
C THR A 192 16.34 5.91 28.17
N GLU A 193 15.50 5.76 29.19
CA GLU A 193 14.45 4.75 29.20
C GLU A 193 13.32 5.15 28.24
N VAL A 194 12.91 4.22 27.37
CA VAL A 194 11.80 4.38 26.42
C VAL A 194 10.90 3.16 26.46
N THR A 195 9.59 3.38 26.38
CA THR A 195 8.59 2.31 26.28
C THR A 195 8.05 2.24 24.86
N ILE A 196 8.36 1.17 24.13
CA ILE A 196 7.93 1.01 22.73
C ILE A 196 6.73 0.07 22.64
N LYS A 197 5.67 0.50 21.95
CA LYS A 197 4.51 -0.33 21.61
C LYS A 197 4.46 -0.51 20.10
N TYR A 198 4.53 -1.76 19.66
CA TYR A 198 4.47 -2.12 18.25
C TYR A 198 3.06 -2.58 17.88
N ILE A 199 2.50 -2.02 16.81
CA ILE A 199 1.19 -2.41 16.27
C ILE A 199 1.35 -2.80 14.82
N ASP A 200 0.86 -4.00 14.50
CA ASP A 200 0.71 -4.48 13.12
C ASP A 200 -0.79 -4.70 12.82
N PRO A 201 -1.49 -3.68 12.28
CA PRO A 201 -2.90 -3.75 11.95
C PRO A 201 -3.14 -4.36 10.55
N SER A 202 -2.17 -5.04 9.92
CA SER A 202 -2.26 -5.44 8.50
C SER A 202 -3.56 -6.18 8.16
N TYR A 203 -3.99 -7.13 8.99
CA TYR A 203 -5.24 -7.85 8.77
C TYR A 203 -6.48 -6.99 9.03
N MET A 204 -6.42 -6.08 9.99
CA MET A 204 -7.51 -5.14 10.27
C MET A 204 -7.71 -4.22 9.07
N VAL A 205 -6.63 -3.62 8.56
CA VAL A 205 -6.62 -2.72 7.39
C VAL A 205 -7.20 -3.38 6.14
N ARG A 206 -6.96 -4.69 5.94
CA ARG A 206 -7.41 -5.43 4.75
C ARG A 206 -8.80 -6.05 4.89
N SER A 207 -9.34 -6.12 6.10
CA SER A 207 -10.59 -6.84 6.40
C SER A 207 -11.72 -5.91 6.85
N VAL A 208 -11.50 -4.60 6.82
CA VAL A 208 -12.57 -3.64 7.11
C VAL A 208 -13.62 -3.62 5.99
N PRO A 209 -14.90 -3.38 6.33
CA PRO A 209 -15.92 -3.05 5.34
C PRO A 209 -15.54 -1.81 4.52
N ALA A 210 -16.00 -1.77 3.28
CA ALA A 210 -15.80 -0.60 2.43
C ALA A 210 -16.52 0.63 3.01
N THR A 211 -15.83 1.77 2.99
CA THR A 211 -16.40 3.09 3.27
C THR A 211 -17.47 3.46 2.23
N GLY A 212 -18.22 4.54 2.47
CA GLY A 212 -19.20 5.04 1.49
C GLY A 212 -18.56 5.38 0.14
N PHE A 213 -17.36 5.95 0.14
CA PHE A 213 -16.61 6.24 -1.09
C PHE A 213 -16.23 4.96 -1.84
N ASP A 214 -15.59 4.00 -1.16
CA ASP A 214 -15.17 2.74 -1.80
C ASP A 214 -16.36 1.91 -2.27
N SER A 215 -17.47 1.91 -1.52
CA SER A 215 -18.70 1.21 -1.91
C SER A 215 -19.30 1.79 -3.19
N TYR A 216 -19.40 3.12 -3.26
CA TYR A 216 -19.84 3.81 -4.48
C TYR A 216 -18.87 3.57 -5.64
N TYR A 217 -17.56 3.65 -5.38
CA TYR A 217 -16.54 3.45 -6.41
C TYR A 217 -16.57 2.03 -6.97
N CYS A 218 -16.71 1.02 -6.11
CA CYS A 218 -16.92 -0.37 -6.52
C CYS A 218 -18.13 -0.51 -7.45
N ALA A 219 -19.25 0.15 -7.15
CA ALA A 219 -20.42 0.11 -8.03
C ALA A 219 -20.12 0.73 -9.40
N LEU A 220 -19.43 1.87 -9.44
CA LEU A 220 -19.08 2.59 -10.66
C LEU A 220 -18.17 1.77 -11.59
N ILE A 221 -17.08 1.20 -11.08
CA ILE A 221 -16.18 0.37 -11.90
C ILE A 221 -16.84 -0.95 -12.32
N SER A 222 -17.72 -1.50 -11.49
CA SER A 222 -18.45 -2.73 -11.82
C SER A 222 -19.44 -2.50 -12.97
N GLN A 223 -20.14 -1.36 -12.97
CA GLN A 223 -21.00 -0.97 -14.09
C GLN A 223 -20.19 -0.78 -15.37
N GLY A 224 -19.04 -0.09 -15.30
CA GLY A 224 -18.14 0.06 -16.44
C GLY A 224 -17.64 -1.28 -16.98
N ALA A 225 -17.31 -2.23 -16.09
CA ALA A 225 -16.86 -3.57 -16.47
C ALA A 225 -17.95 -4.34 -17.22
N VAL A 226 -19.18 -4.32 -16.70
CA VAL A 226 -20.33 -4.98 -17.33
C VAL A 226 -20.68 -4.34 -18.67
N HIS A 227 -20.75 -3.00 -18.73
CA HIS A 227 -21.05 -2.30 -19.98
C HIS A 227 -20.02 -2.59 -21.07
N GLY A 228 -18.72 -2.60 -20.73
CA GLY A 228 -17.67 -2.94 -21.69
C GLY A 228 -17.74 -4.38 -22.18
N ALA A 229 -18.02 -5.34 -21.29
CA ALA A 229 -18.22 -6.73 -21.67
C ALA A 229 -19.43 -6.92 -22.58
N MET A 230 -20.56 -6.28 -22.25
CA MET A 230 -21.80 -6.32 -23.04
C MET A 230 -21.63 -5.66 -24.41
N ALA A 231 -20.77 -4.64 -24.53
CA ALA A 231 -20.41 -4.03 -25.81
C ALA A 231 -19.46 -4.89 -26.66
N GLY A 232 -19.00 -6.04 -26.14
CA GLY A 232 -18.13 -6.98 -26.85
C GLY A 232 -16.63 -6.73 -26.65
N PHE A 233 -16.23 -5.81 -25.77
CA PHE A 233 -14.81 -5.62 -25.46
C PHE A 233 -14.28 -6.77 -24.61
N THR A 234 -12.99 -7.07 -24.74
CA THR A 234 -12.27 -8.09 -23.96
C THR A 234 -10.83 -7.67 -23.75
N GLY A 235 -10.16 -8.21 -22.73
CA GLY A 235 -8.75 -7.90 -22.44
C GLY A 235 -8.54 -6.49 -21.90
N PHE A 236 -9.60 -5.88 -21.36
CA PHE A 236 -9.59 -4.55 -20.76
C PHE A 236 -9.84 -4.63 -19.25
N SER A 237 -9.51 -3.55 -18.56
CA SER A 237 -9.79 -3.29 -17.16
C SER A 237 -10.49 -1.94 -17.02
N VAL A 238 -10.97 -1.63 -15.82
CA VAL A 238 -11.75 -0.42 -15.56
C VAL A 238 -11.18 0.34 -14.37
N GLY A 239 -11.15 1.66 -14.46
CA GLY A 239 -10.75 2.52 -13.36
C GLY A 239 -11.13 3.97 -13.59
N LEU A 240 -10.86 4.81 -12.60
CA LEU A 240 -11.02 6.27 -12.71
C LEU A 240 -9.75 6.92 -13.27
N VAL A 241 -9.93 7.79 -14.26
CA VAL A 241 -8.89 8.67 -14.80
C VAL A 241 -9.45 10.07 -14.91
N ASN A 242 -8.85 11.02 -14.20
CA ASN A 242 -9.35 12.38 -14.06
C ASN A 242 -10.86 12.42 -13.74
N ASN A 243 -11.31 11.65 -12.75
CA ASN A 243 -12.72 11.50 -12.36
C ASN A 243 -13.68 10.89 -13.40
N HIS A 244 -13.16 10.34 -14.51
CA HIS A 244 -13.97 9.65 -15.50
C HIS A 244 -13.74 8.15 -15.42
N THR A 245 -14.81 7.36 -15.46
CA THR A 245 -14.71 5.90 -15.56
C THR A 245 -14.27 5.55 -16.97
N VAL A 246 -13.11 4.91 -17.10
CA VAL A 246 -12.52 4.56 -18.38
C VAL A 246 -12.23 3.08 -18.47
N MET A 247 -12.30 2.56 -19.69
CA MET A 247 -11.84 1.22 -20.04
C MET A 247 -10.40 1.31 -20.53
N LEU A 248 -9.51 0.53 -19.94
CA LEU A 248 -8.07 0.58 -20.19
C LEU A 248 -7.58 -0.79 -20.66
N PRO A 249 -6.70 -0.87 -21.67
CA PRO A 249 -6.09 -2.14 -22.04
C PRO A 249 -5.30 -2.71 -20.85
N ILE A 250 -5.55 -3.97 -20.49
CA ILE A 250 -4.77 -4.66 -19.46
C ILE A 250 -3.25 -4.59 -19.71
N PRO A 251 -2.71 -4.77 -20.94
CA PRO A 251 -1.27 -4.71 -21.15
C PRO A 251 -0.66 -3.35 -20.76
N GLU A 252 -1.36 -2.24 -21.00
CA GLU A 252 -0.86 -0.91 -20.63
C GLU A 252 -0.86 -0.72 -19.11
N LEU A 253 -1.91 -1.15 -18.41
CA LEU A 253 -1.95 -1.08 -16.94
C LEU A 253 -0.81 -1.87 -16.30
N VAL A 254 -0.64 -3.12 -16.73
CA VAL A 254 0.35 -4.04 -16.17
C VAL A 254 1.79 -3.60 -16.47
N LYS A 255 2.02 -2.97 -17.62
CA LYS A 255 3.35 -2.50 -18.05
C LYS A 255 3.91 -1.42 -17.15
N TYR A 256 3.06 -0.54 -16.62
CA TYR A 256 3.46 0.60 -15.80
C TYR A 256 3.22 0.38 -14.29
N SER A 257 2.63 -0.75 -13.89
CA SER A 257 2.40 -1.09 -12.47
C SER A 257 3.54 -1.95 -11.90
N PRO A 258 3.88 -1.81 -10.60
CA PRO A 258 3.31 -0.88 -9.64
C PRO A 258 3.83 0.56 -9.84
N ARG A 259 2.94 1.55 -9.66
CA ARG A 259 3.26 2.98 -9.65
C ARG A 259 3.83 3.36 -8.28
N PRO A 260 5.10 3.82 -8.18
CA PRO A 260 5.62 4.34 -6.93
C PRO A 260 5.05 5.72 -6.62
N MET A 261 5.01 6.09 -5.34
CA MET A 261 4.77 7.47 -4.95
C MET A 261 5.96 8.34 -5.35
N ASN A 262 5.71 9.59 -5.76
CA ASN A 262 6.80 10.51 -6.08
C ASN A 262 7.43 11.06 -4.77
N PRO A 263 8.70 10.71 -4.45
CA PRO A 263 9.36 11.17 -3.22
C PRO A 263 9.72 12.67 -3.26
N THR A 264 9.61 13.32 -4.42
CA THR A 264 9.78 14.77 -4.56
C THR A 264 8.46 15.50 -4.83
N GLY A 265 7.34 14.77 -4.76
CA GLY A 265 6.00 15.28 -5.04
C GLY A 265 5.38 16.01 -3.85
N ARG A 266 4.29 16.75 -4.14
CA ARG A 266 3.55 17.54 -3.14
C ARG A 266 3.04 16.71 -1.96
N THR A 267 2.62 15.46 -2.20
CA THR A 267 2.12 14.57 -1.14
C THR A 267 3.22 14.28 -0.12
N TRP A 268 4.44 13.95 -0.57
CA TRP A 268 5.54 13.68 0.33
C TRP A 268 6.06 14.94 1.03
N GLU A 269 6.11 16.07 0.34
CA GLU A 269 6.45 17.35 0.96
C GLU A 269 5.48 17.72 2.10
N ARG A 270 4.18 17.41 1.94
CA ARG A 270 3.19 17.57 3.02
C ARG A 270 3.48 16.61 4.19
N VAL A 271 3.83 15.36 3.92
CA VAL A 271 4.22 14.40 4.98
C VAL A 271 5.41 14.95 5.76
N LYS A 272 6.48 15.38 5.06
CA LYS A 272 7.66 16.00 5.69
C LYS A 272 7.31 17.25 6.51
N SER A 273 6.37 18.07 6.05
CA SER A 273 5.95 19.26 6.81
C SER A 273 5.25 18.92 8.12
N ILE A 274 4.48 17.83 8.15
CA ILE A 274 3.77 17.35 9.34
C ILE A 274 4.75 16.66 10.31
N THR A 275 5.53 15.70 9.81
CA THR A 275 6.47 14.94 10.64
C THR A 275 7.69 15.75 11.06
N ARG A 276 7.99 16.82 10.31
CA ARG A 276 9.20 17.64 10.42
C ARG A 276 10.49 16.82 10.28
N GLN A 277 10.38 15.61 9.73
CA GLN A 277 11.52 14.75 9.47
C GLN A 277 12.38 15.34 8.34
N LYS A 278 13.69 15.12 8.43
CA LYS A 278 14.60 15.50 7.35
C LYS A 278 14.53 14.47 6.22
N ASP A 279 14.89 14.94 5.04
CA ASP A 279 14.97 14.11 3.84
C ASP A 279 16.42 13.64 3.69
N PRO A 280 16.73 12.33 3.81
CA PRO A 280 18.08 11.84 3.61
C PRO A 280 18.52 11.90 2.13
N ALA A 281 17.60 12.11 1.19
CA ALA A 281 17.91 12.26 -0.23
C ALA A 281 18.24 13.70 -0.65
N ARG A 282 18.25 14.68 0.27
CA ARG A 282 18.55 16.10 0.01
C ARG A 282 19.48 16.71 1.05
#